data_AF-A0A354P1T8-F1
#
_entry.id   AF-A0A354P1T8-F1
#
_cell.length_a   1.000
_cell.length_b   1.000
_cell.length_c   1.000
_cell.angle_alpha   90.00
_cell.angle_beta   90.00
_cell.angle_gamma   90.00
#
_symmetry.space_group_name_H-M   'P 1'
#
loop_
_entity.id
_entity.type
_entity.pdbx_description
1 polymer ?
#
loop_
_entity_poly.entity_id
_entity_poly.type
_entity_poly.pdbx_seq_one_letter_code
_entity_poly.pdbx_strand_id
1 'polypeptide(L)'
;GYIEPQNVTALWNNDGRVHIWTSTQGPFEVRGAVAASLDLNVSQVKVTPMEIGGGFGGKFPLYHDPVAALLSKKTGHPVKIIMSRKEVFESTGPTSGSTIKIKMGATKEGKITAAYAWLAYEAGAFPGSPVGAGAECVFTPYDIPNVVIDGYDVVVNKPKAGAYRAPGASNAGFAAETVVDELAIELGLDPIDFRLMNSAKEGTRRASGPIHPRIGMVETLEAMKAHPHWNSPLEGPNRGRGVGVAFWMNGGAESSCSISTNADGTINLTEGSADIGGTRASAAMMAAEVLGIRAEDVHP
;
A
#
# COMPACT_ATOMS: atom_id res chain seq x y z
N GLY A 1 4.97 -9.25 4.58
CA GLY A 1 6.23 -9.16 5.36
C GLY A 1 7.37 -9.57 4.45
N TYR A 2 8.58 -9.09 4.70
CA TYR A 2 9.73 -9.24 3.80
C TYR A 2 10.78 -10.21 4.32
N ILE A 3 11.44 -10.97 3.43
CA ILE A 3 12.45 -11.98 3.78
C ILE A 3 13.82 -11.35 4.00
N GLU A 4 14.16 -10.34 3.21
CA GLU A 4 15.39 -9.56 3.38
C GLU A 4 15.19 -8.50 4.48
N PRO A 5 15.96 -8.53 5.58
CA PRO A 5 15.93 -7.50 6.61
C PRO A 5 16.30 -6.11 6.08
N GLN A 6 16.02 -5.08 6.88
CA GLN A 6 16.52 -3.74 6.59
C GLN A 6 18.05 -3.76 6.52
N ASN A 7 18.59 -3.15 5.49
CA ASN A 7 20.02 -3.03 5.32
C ASN A 7 20.38 -1.80 4.50
N VAL A 8 21.56 -1.26 4.81
CA VAL A 8 22.13 -0.12 4.12
C VAL A 8 23.65 -0.21 4.11
N THR A 9 24.25 0.19 3.00
CA THR A 9 25.68 0.49 2.90
C THR A 9 25.82 1.95 2.53
N ALA A 10 26.63 2.69 3.27
CA ALA A 10 26.91 4.09 2.99
C ALA A 10 28.41 4.35 2.87
N LEU A 11 28.77 5.27 1.98
CA LEU A 11 30.11 5.80 1.82
C LEU A 11 30.03 7.33 1.79
N TRP A 12 30.62 7.97 2.79
CA TRP A 12 30.87 9.40 2.77
C TRP A 12 32.29 9.64 2.22
N ASN A 13 32.36 10.12 0.99
CA ASN A 13 33.62 10.35 0.28
C ASN A 13 34.39 11.58 0.80
N ASN A 14 35.68 11.60 0.51
CA ASN A 14 36.56 12.74 0.83
C ASN A 14 36.18 14.04 0.10
N ASP A 15 35.41 13.95 -1.00
CA ASP A 15 34.88 15.12 -1.73
C ASP A 15 33.59 15.69 -1.10
N GLY A 16 33.15 15.13 0.03
CA GLY A 16 31.95 15.57 0.74
C GLY A 16 30.63 15.03 0.18
N ARG A 17 30.66 14.11 -0.79
CA ARG A 17 29.46 13.42 -1.31
C ARG A 17 29.17 12.14 -0.52
N VAL A 18 27.89 11.82 -0.41
CA VAL A 18 27.39 10.63 0.28
C VAL A 18 26.73 9.70 -0.73
N HIS A 19 27.26 8.48 -0.84
CA HIS A 19 26.64 7.40 -1.62
C HIS A 19 25.98 6.40 -0.67
N ILE A 20 24.73 6.06 -0.95
CA ILE A 20 23.94 5.11 -0.17
C ILE A 20 23.41 4.04 -1.09
N TRP A 21 23.67 2.78 -0.76
CA TRP A 21 23.05 1.60 -1.35
C TRP A 21 22.14 0.99 -0.29
N THR A 22 20.83 0.99 -0.53
CA THR A 22 19.85 0.63 0.50
C THR A 22 18.69 -0.12 -0.10
N SER A 23 18.12 -1.02 0.68
CA SER A 23 16.91 -1.76 0.33
C SER A 23 15.69 -0.90 0.68
N THR A 24 15.19 -0.13 -0.28
CA THR A 24 14.14 0.88 -0.07
C THR A 24 13.08 0.89 -1.18
N GLN A 25 11.87 1.31 -0.82
CA GLN A 25 10.78 1.60 -1.76
C GLN A 25 10.74 3.08 -2.17
N GLY A 26 11.44 3.96 -1.44
CA GLY A 26 11.38 5.41 -1.60
C GLY A 26 12.77 6.02 -1.67
N PRO A 27 13.53 5.82 -2.76
CA PRO A 27 14.91 6.30 -2.85
C PRO A 27 15.01 7.83 -2.77
N PHE A 28 13.99 8.56 -3.25
CA PHE A 28 13.95 10.02 -3.19
C PHE A 28 13.66 10.53 -1.78
N GLU A 29 12.76 9.86 -1.05
CA GLU A 29 12.45 10.14 0.35
C GLU A 29 13.66 9.89 1.23
N VAL A 30 14.37 8.77 1.02
CA VAL A 30 15.63 8.48 1.72
C VAL A 30 16.65 9.57 1.43
N ARG A 31 16.83 9.97 0.17
CA ARG A 31 17.78 11.02 -0.23
C ARG A 31 17.48 12.34 0.50
N GLY A 32 16.22 12.78 0.48
CA GLY A 32 15.79 14.01 1.13
C GLY A 32 15.95 13.95 2.64
N ALA A 33 15.55 12.84 3.27
CA ALA A 33 15.61 12.69 4.71
C ALA A 33 17.06 12.58 5.23
N VAL A 34 17.95 11.89 4.52
CA VAL A 34 19.39 11.86 4.84
C VAL A 34 20.00 13.25 4.71
N ALA A 35 19.71 13.97 3.61
CA ALA A 35 20.21 15.31 3.40
C ALA A 35 19.78 16.26 4.53
N ALA A 36 18.50 16.24 4.89
CA ALA A 36 17.97 17.02 6.01
C ALA A 36 18.57 16.60 7.37
N SER A 37 18.71 15.30 7.63
CA SER A 37 19.21 14.80 8.92
C SER A 37 20.69 15.10 9.16
N LEU A 38 21.47 15.28 8.09
CA LEU A 38 22.93 15.47 8.14
C LEU A 38 23.36 16.88 7.73
N ASP A 39 22.40 17.80 7.55
CA ASP A 39 22.63 19.18 7.10
C ASP A 39 23.45 19.27 5.80
N LEU A 40 23.02 18.51 4.79
CA LEU A 40 23.63 18.46 3.46
C LEU A 40 22.67 18.99 2.40
N ASN A 41 23.23 19.52 1.32
CA ASN A 41 22.44 19.74 0.11
C ASN A 41 22.00 18.39 -0.47
N VAL A 42 20.76 18.30 -0.97
CA VAL A 42 20.24 17.08 -1.61
C VAL A 42 21.15 16.60 -2.74
N SER A 43 21.81 17.51 -3.47
CA SER A 43 22.77 17.21 -4.54
C SER A 43 24.07 16.53 -4.07
N GLN A 44 24.34 16.54 -2.77
CA GLN A 44 25.48 15.83 -2.17
C GLN A 44 25.14 14.37 -1.85
N VAL A 45 23.87 13.97 -1.86
CA VAL A 45 23.42 12.62 -1.51
C VAL A 45 22.94 11.88 -2.75
N LYS A 46 23.57 10.73 -3.05
CA LYS A 46 23.11 9.80 -4.08
C LYS A 46 22.63 8.52 -3.41
N VAL A 47 21.35 8.21 -3.59
CA VAL A 47 20.75 6.94 -3.17
C VAL A 47 20.62 6.03 -4.40
N THR A 48 21.11 4.80 -4.26
CA THR A 48 20.96 3.72 -5.24
C THR A 48 20.09 2.65 -4.59
N PRO A 49 18.81 2.52 -4.97
CA PRO A 49 17.98 1.44 -4.46
C PRO A 49 18.53 0.11 -4.95
N MET A 50 18.70 -0.83 -4.03
CA MET A 50 19.14 -2.20 -4.34
C MET A 50 17.93 -3.11 -4.56
N GLU A 51 18.18 -4.27 -5.17
CA GLU A 51 17.18 -5.34 -5.24
C GLU A 51 16.60 -5.64 -3.85
N ILE A 52 15.27 -5.74 -3.79
CA ILE A 52 14.52 -5.77 -2.54
C ILE A 52 13.89 -7.15 -2.33
N GLY A 53 14.27 -7.84 -1.26
CA GLY A 53 13.70 -9.14 -0.87
C GLY A 53 12.33 -9.00 -0.17
N GLY A 54 11.44 -8.22 -0.78
CA GLY A 54 10.13 -7.80 -0.27
C GLY A 54 10.18 -6.47 0.49
N GLY A 55 9.11 -5.67 0.36
CA GLY A 55 8.93 -4.40 1.08
C GLY A 55 7.58 -4.30 1.78
N PHE A 56 6.49 -4.49 1.04
CA PHE A 56 5.10 -4.48 1.55
C PHE A 56 4.70 -3.20 2.30
N GLY A 57 5.41 -2.09 2.07
CA GLY A 57 5.23 -0.80 2.76
C GLY A 57 6.30 -0.54 3.84
N GLY A 58 6.89 -1.59 4.40
CA GLY A 58 7.82 -1.47 5.52
C GLY A 58 9.22 -0.98 5.15
N LYS A 59 9.51 -0.77 3.86
CA LYS A 59 10.79 -0.24 3.37
C LYS A 59 10.67 1.15 2.73
N PHE A 60 9.55 1.84 2.97
CA PHE A 60 9.46 3.30 2.78
C PHE A 60 10.12 4.10 3.91
N PRO A 61 9.94 3.74 5.20
CA PRO A 61 10.50 4.54 6.28
C PRO A 61 12.03 4.50 6.31
N LEU A 62 12.62 5.62 6.70
CA LEU A 62 14.05 5.76 6.95
C LEU A 62 14.41 5.12 8.29
N TYR A 63 15.46 4.28 8.33
CA TYR A 63 15.94 3.66 9.57
C TYR A 63 17.41 3.99 9.83
N HIS A 64 18.34 3.29 9.18
CA HIS A 64 19.76 3.33 9.51
C HIS A 64 20.62 4.14 8.54
N ASP A 65 20.03 4.66 7.46
CA ASP A 65 20.76 5.31 6.37
C ASP A 65 21.58 6.53 6.82
N PRO A 66 21.04 7.48 7.63
CA PRO A 66 21.82 8.61 8.14
C PRO A 66 22.93 8.16 9.10
N VAL A 67 22.68 7.11 9.88
CA VAL A 67 23.64 6.57 10.86
C VAL A 67 24.81 5.92 10.12
N ALA A 68 24.55 5.10 9.10
CA ALA A 68 25.58 4.50 8.28
C ALA A 68 26.46 5.57 7.60
N ALA A 69 25.84 6.61 7.05
CA ALA A 69 26.56 7.72 6.43
C ALA A 69 27.45 8.47 7.43
N LEU A 70 26.93 8.80 8.62
CA LEU A 70 27.69 9.49 9.67
C LEU A 70 28.87 8.65 10.18
N LEU A 71 28.66 7.34 10.37
CA LEU A 71 29.72 6.42 10.76
C LEU A 71 30.79 6.33 9.67
N SER A 72 30.38 6.28 8.39
CA SER A 72 31.33 6.30 7.27
C SER A 72 32.19 7.55 7.25
N LYS A 73 31.60 8.73 7.49
CA LYS A 73 32.35 9.99 7.64
C LYS A 73 33.39 9.93 8.76
N LYS A 74 33.01 9.36 9.90
CA LYS A 74 33.88 9.29 11.09
C LYS A 74 35.03 8.31 10.90
N THR A 75 34.80 7.20 10.20
CA THR A 75 35.81 6.17 9.99
C THR A 75 36.65 6.40 8.74
N GLY A 76 36.15 7.17 7.76
CA GLY A 76 36.76 7.30 6.43
C GLY A 76 36.60 6.06 5.55
N HIS A 77 35.71 5.12 5.92
CA HIS A 77 35.51 3.85 5.24
C HIS A 77 34.02 3.61 4.93
N PRO A 78 33.68 2.76 3.94
CA PRO A 78 32.29 2.31 3.76
C PRO A 78 31.76 1.62 5.02
N VAL A 79 30.52 1.92 5.39
CA VAL A 79 29.84 1.30 6.55
C VAL A 79 28.59 0.59 6.09
N LYS A 80 28.47 -0.69 6.46
CA LYS A 80 27.27 -1.49 6.24
C LYS A 80 26.57 -1.79 7.56
N ILE A 81 25.26 -1.56 7.61
CA ILE A 81 24.38 -1.92 8.72
C ILE A 81 23.33 -2.89 8.18
N ILE A 82 23.16 -4.02 8.87
CA ILE A 82 22.12 -5.01 8.58
C ILE A 82 21.40 -5.29 9.89
N MET A 83 20.08 -5.13 9.90
CA MET A 83 19.26 -5.55 11.04
C MET A 83 19.14 -7.07 11.05
N SER A 84 19.29 -7.68 12.21
CA SER A 84 18.79 -9.03 12.48
C SER A 84 17.26 -9.05 12.35
N ARG A 85 16.69 -10.25 12.16
CA ARG A 85 15.23 -10.41 12.11
C ARG A 85 14.55 -9.94 13.41
N LYS A 86 15.19 -10.16 14.56
CA LYS A 86 14.70 -9.71 15.86
C LYS A 86 14.62 -8.18 15.91
N GLU A 87 15.71 -7.50 15.54
CA GLU A 87 15.73 -6.04 15.49
C GLU A 87 14.67 -5.49 14.52
N VAL A 88 14.44 -6.15 13.37
CA VAL A 88 13.35 -5.75 12.46
C VAL A 88 12.01 -5.74 13.20
N PHE A 89 11.66 -6.80 13.93
CA PHE A 89 10.38 -6.85 14.64
C PHE A 89 10.31 -5.87 15.82
N GLU A 90 11.43 -5.58 16.49
CA GLU A 90 11.45 -4.73 17.68
C GLU A 90 11.62 -3.24 17.36
N SER A 91 12.27 -2.89 16.26
CA SER A 91 12.72 -1.52 15.96
C SER A 91 12.18 -0.93 14.66
N THR A 92 11.40 -1.68 13.87
CA THR A 92 10.69 -1.14 12.70
C THR A 92 9.19 -0.96 12.98
N GLY A 93 8.46 -0.45 12.00
CA GLY A 93 7.04 -0.15 12.15
C GLY A 93 6.15 -1.31 11.67
N PRO A 94 5.40 -1.98 12.57
CA PRO A 94 4.36 -2.91 12.16
C PRO A 94 3.16 -2.17 11.57
N THR A 95 2.21 -2.91 10.98
CA THR A 95 0.89 -2.35 10.67
C THR A 95 0.21 -1.87 11.96
N SER A 96 -0.71 -0.92 11.85
CA SER A 96 -1.51 -0.46 12.99
C SER A 96 -2.42 -1.56 13.52
N GLY A 97 -2.44 -1.74 14.84
CA GLY A 97 -3.60 -2.29 15.53
C GLY A 97 -4.77 -1.32 15.43
N SER A 98 -6.00 -1.82 15.40
CA SER A 98 -7.19 -0.98 15.24
C SER A 98 -8.35 -1.47 16.09
N THR A 99 -9.13 -0.53 16.60
CA THR A 99 -10.45 -0.77 17.19
C THR A 99 -11.49 -0.07 16.32
N ILE A 100 -12.41 -0.85 15.76
CA ILE A 100 -13.40 -0.35 14.80
C ILE A 100 -14.80 -0.73 15.26
N LYS A 101 -15.71 0.23 15.23
CA LYS A 101 -17.15 0.00 15.47
C LYS A 101 -17.92 0.43 14.24
N ILE A 102 -18.74 -0.46 13.71
CA ILE A 102 -19.61 -0.20 12.57
C ILE A 102 -21.06 -0.33 13.02
N LYS A 103 -21.91 0.59 12.56
CA LYS A 103 -23.36 0.49 12.68
C LYS A 103 -23.97 0.80 11.33
N MET A 104 -24.81 -0.08 10.81
CA MET A 104 -25.53 0.13 9.56
C MET A 104 -27.04 -0.03 9.78
N GLY A 105 -27.83 0.69 8.99
CA GLY A 105 -29.28 0.52 8.92
C GLY A 105 -29.68 0.13 7.51
N ALA A 106 -30.58 -0.85 7.39
CA ALA A 106 -31.17 -1.29 6.13
C ALA A 106 -32.70 -1.39 6.25
N THR A 107 -33.40 -1.26 5.12
CA THR A 107 -34.84 -1.53 5.06
C THR A 107 -35.12 -3.04 5.03
N LYS A 108 -36.39 -3.44 5.19
CA LYS A 108 -36.79 -4.84 5.07
C LYS A 108 -36.53 -5.43 3.68
N GLU A 109 -36.51 -4.57 2.67
CA GLU A 109 -36.24 -4.92 1.28
C GLU A 109 -34.73 -5.03 0.98
N GLY A 110 -33.86 -4.72 1.95
CA GLY A 110 -32.41 -4.88 1.83
C GLY A 110 -31.64 -3.63 1.38
N LYS A 111 -32.27 -2.46 1.24
CA LYS A 111 -31.55 -1.22 0.90
C LYS A 111 -30.89 -0.63 2.15
N ILE A 112 -29.57 -0.44 2.12
CA ILE A 112 -28.82 0.26 3.15
C ILE A 112 -29.16 1.76 3.09
N THR A 113 -29.56 2.32 4.23
CA THR A 113 -30.02 3.73 4.35
C THR A 113 -29.07 4.60 5.14
N ALA A 114 -28.30 4.02 6.07
CA ALA A 114 -27.34 4.78 6.86
C ALA A 114 -26.18 3.91 7.34
N ALA A 115 -25.00 4.51 7.51
CA ALA A 115 -23.84 3.87 8.11
C ALA A 115 -23.06 4.82 9.01
N TYR A 116 -22.53 4.28 10.10
CA TYR A 116 -21.63 4.95 11.03
C TYR A 116 -20.38 4.10 11.23
N ALA A 117 -19.21 4.72 11.12
CA ALA A 117 -17.94 4.10 11.49
C ALA A 117 -17.22 4.93 12.56
N TRP A 118 -16.79 4.26 13.63
CA TRP A 118 -15.82 4.78 14.58
C TRP A 118 -14.52 4.00 14.41
N LEU A 119 -13.45 4.69 14.06
CA LEU A 119 -12.18 4.10 13.63
C LEU A 119 -11.04 4.64 14.51
N ALA A 120 -10.45 3.80 15.36
CA ALA A 120 -9.23 4.16 16.09
C ALA A 120 -8.07 3.28 15.67
N TYR A 121 -6.99 3.88 15.19
CA TYR A 121 -5.79 3.18 14.73
C TYR A 121 -4.60 3.59 15.60
N GLU A 122 -3.82 2.60 16.03
CA GLU A 122 -2.56 2.85 16.74
C GLU A 122 -1.53 3.44 15.78
N ALA A 123 -0.96 4.59 16.14
CA ALA A 123 0.12 5.28 15.42
C ALA A 123 1.52 4.86 15.89
N GLY A 124 1.60 4.25 17.07
CA GLY A 124 2.85 4.08 17.81
C GLY A 124 3.31 5.39 18.46
N ALA A 125 4.61 5.56 18.65
CA ALA A 125 5.19 6.66 19.42
C ALA A 125 4.99 8.07 18.81
N PHE A 126 4.61 8.14 17.53
CA PHE A 126 4.41 9.40 16.82
C PHE A 126 3.13 9.34 15.96
N PRO A 127 2.46 10.47 15.72
CA PRO A 127 1.30 10.53 14.83
C PRO A 127 1.59 9.99 13.41
N GLY A 128 0.53 9.63 12.71
CA GLY A 128 0.56 9.18 11.31
C GLY A 128 0.11 7.73 11.10
N SER A 129 -0.88 7.26 11.86
CA SER A 129 -1.56 5.99 11.53
C SER A 129 -2.32 6.07 10.19
N PRO A 130 -2.68 4.93 9.57
CA PRO A 130 -3.40 4.92 8.30
C PRO A 130 -4.92 5.12 8.45
N VAL A 131 -5.38 5.75 9.54
CA VAL A 131 -6.82 5.94 9.82
C VAL A 131 -7.55 6.67 8.69
N GLY A 132 -6.88 7.64 8.04
CA GLY A 132 -7.45 8.36 6.90
C GLY A 132 -7.78 7.44 5.72
N ALA A 133 -6.87 6.52 5.38
CA ALA A 133 -7.11 5.53 4.32
C ALA A 133 -8.20 4.51 4.72
N GLY A 134 -8.23 4.10 5.99
CA GLY A 134 -9.31 3.28 6.53
C GLY A 134 -10.67 3.96 6.42
N ALA A 135 -10.76 5.25 6.78
CA ALA A 135 -11.96 6.07 6.66
C ALA A 135 -12.39 6.26 5.21
N GLU A 136 -11.45 6.46 4.28
CA GLU A 136 -11.77 6.54 2.86
C GLU A 136 -12.33 5.22 2.32
N CYS A 137 -11.83 4.08 2.75
CA CYS A 137 -12.19 2.79 2.14
C CYS A 137 -13.43 2.12 2.77
N VAL A 138 -13.74 2.39 4.05
CA VAL A 138 -14.69 1.61 4.88
C VAL A 138 -16.07 1.37 4.23
N PHE A 139 -16.67 2.38 3.59
CA PHE A 139 -18.00 2.28 2.98
C PHE A 139 -17.98 2.53 1.47
N THR A 140 -16.81 2.77 0.89
CA THR A 140 -16.67 3.17 -0.52
C THR A 140 -17.20 2.15 -1.54
N PRO A 141 -17.26 0.83 -1.27
CA PRO A 141 -17.99 -0.09 -2.15
C PRO A 141 -19.49 0.21 -2.23
N TYR A 142 -20.12 0.82 -1.23
CA TYR A 142 -21.59 0.88 -1.16
C TYR A 142 -22.16 2.27 -1.46
N ASP A 143 -23.33 2.31 -2.10
CA ASP A 143 -24.16 3.49 -2.30
C ASP A 143 -25.05 3.71 -1.07
N ILE A 144 -24.53 4.46 -0.08
CA ILE A 144 -25.17 4.72 1.21
C ILE A 144 -25.49 6.22 1.32
N PRO A 145 -26.77 6.61 1.47
CA PRO A 145 -27.15 8.02 1.41
C PRO A 145 -26.76 8.83 2.65
N ASN A 146 -26.66 8.19 3.83
CA ASN A 146 -26.36 8.88 5.09
C ASN A 146 -25.15 8.23 5.76
N VAL A 147 -24.00 8.92 5.79
CA VAL A 147 -22.75 8.36 6.32
C VAL A 147 -22.09 9.32 7.30
N VAL A 148 -21.64 8.78 8.44
CA VAL A 148 -20.75 9.48 9.39
C VAL A 148 -19.55 8.59 9.68
N ILE A 149 -18.35 9.16 9.62
CA ILE A 149 -17.09 8.46 9.88
C ILE A 149 -16.24 9.29 10.84
N ASP A 150 -16.00 8.75 12.03
CA ASP A 150 -15.08 9.33 13.01
C ASP A 150 -13.75 8.55 12.96
N GLY A 151 -12.65 9.26 12.71
CA GLY A 151 -11.30 8.69 12.63
C GLY A 151 -10.37 9.27 13.71
N TYR A 152 -9.69 8.39 14.45
CA TYR A 152 -8.76 8.75 15.52
C TYR A 152 -7.37 8.15 15.27
N ASP A 153 -6.38 9.03 15.26
CA ASP A 153 -4.96 8.68 15.26
C ASP A 153 -4.47 8.55 16.70
N VAL A 154 -4.18 7.32 17.15
CA VAL A 154 -3.94 7.03 18.57
C VAL A 154 -2.45 6.81 18.83
N VAL A 155 -1.81 7.80 19.44
CA VAL A 155 -0.40 7.73 19.85
C VAL A 155 -0.27 6.86 21.12
N VAL A 156 0.66 5.91 21.09
CA VAL A 156 0.92 4.94 22.17
C VAL A 156 2.41 4.67 22.34
N ASN A 157 2.84 4.14 23.50
CA ASN A 157 4.25 3.82 23.78
C ASN A 157 4.73 2.51 23.10
N LYS A 158 4.62 2.44 21.76
CA LYS A 158 5.10 1.35 20.89
C LYS A 158 5.92 1.92 19.72
N PRO A 159 6.72 1.12 18.99
CA PRO A 159 7.35 1.58 17.75
C PRO A 159 6.33 2.23 16.80
N LYS A 160 6.74 3.27 16.07
CA LYS A 160 5.87 3.98 15.12
C LYS A 160 5.29 2.99 14.12
N ALA A 161 3.97 3.00 13.93
CA ALA A 161 3.31 2.17 12.93
C ALA A 161 3.82 2.54 11.52
N GLY A 162 4.01 1.53 10.69
CA GLY A 162 4.48 1.65 9.32
C GLY A 162 3.38 1.30 8.32
N ALA A 163 3.63 1.65 7.06
CA ALA A 163 2.79 1.17 5.97
C ALA A 163 2.88 -0.36 5.86
N TYR A 164 1.72 -1.00 5.73
CA TYR A 164 1.59 -2.40 5.34
C TYR A 164 0.55 -2.49 4.23
N ARG A 165 0.77 -3.35 3.22
CA ARG A 165 -0.02 -3.41 1.97
C ARG A 165 -1.52 -3.14 2.18
N ALA A 166 -2.04 -2.16 1.46
CA ALA A 166 -3.35 -1.51 1.70
C ALA A 166 -3.50 -0.93 3.13
N PRO A 167 -2.65 0.08 3.51
CA PRO A 167 -2.65 0.61 4.87
C PRO A 167 -4.04 1.03 5.35
N GLY A 168 -4.49 0.46 6.46
CA GLY A 168 -5.77 0.81 7.10
C GLY A 168 -7.03 0.22 6.45
N ALA A 169 -7.07 0.13 5.11
CA ALA A 169 -8.27 -0.34 4.43
C ALA A 169 -8.66 -1.78 4.75
N SER A 170 -7.68 -2.68 4.93
CA SER A 170 -7.97 -4.08 5.25
C SER A 170 -8.76 -4.22 6.57
N ASN A 171 -8.36 -3.46 7.60
CA ASN A 171 -9.03 -3.45 8.90
C ASN A 171 -10.45 -2.88 8.78
N ALA A 172 -10.59 -1.76 8.07
CA ALA A 172 -11.87 -1.10 7.84
C ALA A 172 -12.84 -1.97 7.01
N GLY A 173 -12.35 -2.54 5.91
CA GLY A 173 -13.12 -3.41 5.03
C GLY A 173 -13.59 -4.66 5.75
N PHE A 174 -12.73 -5.31 6.54
CA PHE A 174 -13.14 -6.46 7.36
C PHE A 174 -14.30 -6.12 8.31
N ALA A 175 -14.19 -5.00 9.03
CA ALA A 175 -15.22 -4.57 9.97
C ALA A 175 -16.54 -4.20 9.28
N ALA A 176 -16.50 -3.50 8.15
CA ALA A 176 -17.69 -3.12 7.40
C ALA A 176 -18.37 -4.33 6.75
N GLU A 177 -17.59 -5.22 6.10
CA GLU A 177 -18.12 -6.42 5.45
C GLU A 177 -18.76 -7.39 6.43
N THR A 178 -18.27 -7.45 7.67
CA THR A 178 -18.89 -8.28 8.71
C THR A 178 -20.33 -7.83 8.95
N VAL A 179 -20.58 -6.52 9.09
CA VAL A 179 -21.92 -5.98 9.31
C VAL A 179 -22.80 -6.12 8.06
N VAL A 180 -22.23 -5.96 6.87
CA VAL A 180 -22.94 -6.21 5.60
C VAL A 180 -23.42 -7.66 5.53
N ASP A 181 -22.57 -8.61 5.92
CA ASP A 181 -22.91 -10.03 5.91
C ASP A 181 -24.00 -10.36 6.95
N GLU A 182 -23.87 -9.82 8.17
CA GLU A 182 -24.89 -9.93 9.22
C GLU A 182 -26.25 -9.39 8.77
N LEU A 183 -26.29 -8.25 8.06
CA LEU A 183 -27.53 -7.69 7.50
C LEU A 183 -28.15 -8.60 6.44
N ALA A 184 -27.34 -9.19 5.56
CA ALA A 184 -27.84 -10.11 4.54
C ALA A 184 -28.45 -11.38 5.19
N ILE A 185 -27.78 -11.92 6.21
CA ILE A 185 -28.25 -13.08 6.99
C ILE A 185 -29.57 -12.77 7.71
N GLU A 186 -29.64 -11.65 8.43
CA GLU A 186 -30.82 -11.25 9.20
C GLU A 186 -32.05 -11.03 8.30
N LEU A 187 -31.85 -10.51 7.09
CA LEU A 187 -32.90 -10.30 6.10
C LEU A 187 -33.21 -11.54 5.24
N GLY A 188 -32.45 -12.63 5.39
CA GLY A 188 -32.61 -13.85 4.59
C GLY A 188 -32.33 -13.64 3.10
N LEU A 189 -31.46 -12.70 2.75
CA LEU A 189 -31.10 -12.37 1.37
C LEU A 189 -29.80 -13.07 0.98
N ASP A 190 -29.66 -13.45 -0.30
CA ASP A 190 -28.39 -13.94 -0.82
C ASP A 190 -27.31 -12.85 -0.65
N PRO A 191 -26.12 -13.20 -0.13
CA PRO A 191 -25.11 -12.21 0.25
C PRO A 191 -24.50 -11.47 -0.96
N ILE A 192 -24.53 -12.05 -2.16
CA ILE A 192 -24.11 -11.34 -3.39
C ILE A 192 -25.24 -10.42 -3.86
N ASP A 193 -26.49 -10.89 -3.84
CA ASP A 193 -27.64 -10.06 -4.24
C ASP A 193 -27.85 -8.85 -3.34
N PHE A 194 -27.65 -9.01 -2.03
CA PHE A 194 -27.66 -7.89 -1.08
C PHE A 194 -26.59 -6.84 -1.43
N ARG A 195 -25.38 -7.29 -1.77
CA ARG A 195 -24.27 -6.39 -2.16
C ARG A 195 -24.52 -5.73 -3.52
N LEU A 196 -25.06 -6.45 -4.50
CA LEU A 196 -25.42 -5.92 -5.82
C LEU A 196 -26.47 -4.80 -5.71
N MET A 197 -27.51 -5.01 -4.90
CA MET A 197 -28.54 -4.01 -4.64
C MET A 197 -27.99 -2.69 -4.06
N ASN A 198 -26.93 -2.79 -3.26
CA ASN A 198 -26.32 -1.68 -2.54
C ASN A 198 -25.01 -1.18 -3.16
N SER A 199 -24.61 -1.71 -4.32
CA SER A 199 -23.31 -1.40 -4.92
C SER A 199 -23.21 0.07 -5.34
N ALA A 200 -22.07 0.68 -5.03
CA ALA A 200 -21.65 1.91 -5.67
C ALA A 200 -21.39 1.66 -7.16
N LYS A 201 -21.70 2.67 -7.96
CA LYS A 201 -21.56 2.67 -9.42
C LYS A 201 -20.82 3.92 -9.84
N GLU A 202 -20.45 3.99 -11.11
CA GLU A 202 -20.02 5.25 -11.70
C GLU A 202 -21.09 6.33 -11.43
N GLY A 203 -20.66 7.50 -10.96
CA GLY A 203 -21.56 8.57 -10.55
C GLY A 203 -22.00 8.53 -9.07
N THR A 204 -21.78 7.44 -8.34
CA THR A 204 -22.05 7.39 -6.89
C THR A 204 -21.10 8.33 -6.14
N ARG A 205 -21.64 9.17 -5.25
CA ARG A 205 -20.83 10.04 -4.39
C ARG A 205 -20.25 9.24 -3.22
N ARG A 206 -18.94 9.26 -3.05
CA ARG A 206 -18.26 8.65 -1.89
C ARG A 206 -18.55 9.43 -0.62
N ALA A 207 -18.45 8.77 0.53
CA ALA A 207 -18.52 9.43 1.84
C ALA A 207 -17.48 10.55 2.01
N SER A 208 -16.31 10.40 1.38
CA SER A 208 -15.26 11.42 1.36
C SER A 208 -15.57 12.63 0.47
N GLY A 209 -16.62 12.57 -0.36
CA GLY A 209 -17.06 13.67 -1.22
C GLY A 209 -16.89 13.44 -2.73
N PRO A 210 -15.75 12.92 -3.24
CA PRO A 210 -15.56 12.66 -4.66
C PRO A 210 -16.62 11.75 -5.26
N ILE A 211 -16.95 11.99 -6.53
CA ILE A 211 -17.81 11.12 -7.31
C ILE A 211 -16.96 9.97 -7.85
N HIS A 212 -17.48 8.75 -7.75
CA HIS A 212 -16.83 7.58 -8.32
C HIS A 212 -16.72 7.75 -9.85
N PRO A 213 -15.50 7.64 -10.41
CA PRO A 213 -15.36 7.30 -11.81
C PRO A 213 -15.82 5.84 -11.99
N ARG A 214 -15.42 5.18 -13.08
CA ARG A 214 -15.67 3.74 -13.21
C ARG A 214 -15.16 2.97 -11.99
N ILE A 215 -16.07 2.21 -11.36
CA ILE A 215 -15.80 1.30 -10.24
C ILE A 215 -16.30 -0.09 -10.59
N GLY A 216 -15.44 -1.10 -10.48
CA GLY A 216 -15.72 -2.45 -10.95
C GLY A 216 -16.51 -3.35 -9.98
N MET A 217 -17.25 -2.78 -9.02
CA MET A 217 -17.91 -3.58 -7.98
C MET A 217 -19.00 -4.48 -8.55
N VAL A 218 -19.89 -3.93 -9.38
CA VAL A 218 -21.00 -4.68 -9.97
C VAL A 218 -20.45 -5.81 -10.83
N GLU A 219 -19.51 -5.51 -11.74
CA GLU A 219 -18.91 -6.53 -12.61
C GLU A 219 -18.19 -7.61 -11.81
N THR A 220 -17.53 -7.25 -10.70
CA THR A 220 -16.84 -8.21 -9.82
C THR A 220 -17.85 -9.14 -9.13
N LEU A 221 -18.94 -8.59 -8.60
CA LEU A 221 -19.99 -9.37 -7.93
C LEU A 221 -20.75 -10.27 -8.91
N GLU A 222 -21.07 -9.78 -10.11
CA GLU A 222 -21.69 -10.58 -11.17
C GLU A 222 -20.78 -11.74 -11.61
N ALA A 223 -19.48 -11.49 -11.77
CA ALA A 223 -18.51 -12.53 -12.07
C ALA A 223 -18.40 -13.56 -10.93
N MET A 224 -18.41 -13.12 -9.67
CA MET A 224 -18.44 -14.02 -8.50
C MET A 224 -19.72 -14.89 -8.50
N LYS A 225 -20.88 -14.29 -8.76
CA LYS A 225 -22.18 -14.99 -8.79
C LYS A 225 -22.25 -16.03 -9.90
N ALA A 226 -21.72 -15.68 -11.08
CA ALA A 226 -21.69 -16.56 -12.25
C ALA A 226 -20.64 -17.67 -12.13
N HIS A 227 -19.66 -17.53 -11.22
CA HIS A 227 -18.57 -18.48 -11.12
C HIS A 227 -19.08 -19.87 -10.68
N PRO A 228 -18.63 -20.98 -11.32
CA PRO A 228 -19.08 -22.33 -10.97
C PRO A 228 -18.84 -22.68 -9.49
N HIS A 229 -17.78 -22.14 -8.90
CA HIS A 229 -17.50 -22.33 -7.47
C HIS A 229 -18.61 -21.77 -6.58
N TRP A 230 -19.25 -20.65 -6.90
CA TRP A 230 -20.34 -20.08 -6.10
C TRP A 230 -21.63 -20.91 -6.19
N ASN A 231 -21.80 -21.66 -7.26
CA ASN A 231 -22.98 -22.48 -7.50
C ASN A 231 -22.76 -23.97 -7.17
N SER A 232 -21.55 -24.36 -6.77
CA SER A 232 -21.26 -25.77 -6.45
C SER A 232 -21.97 -26.20 -5.16
N PRO A 233 -22.38 -27.47 -5.03
CA PRO A 233 -22.96 -27.97 -3.79
C PRO A 233 -21.95 -27.91 -2.64
N LEU A 234 -22.44 -27.67 -1.42
CA LEU A 234 -21.66 -27.75 -0.19
C LEU A 234 -21.86 -29.14 0.42
N GLU A 235 -20.96 -30.07 0.13
CA GLU A 235 -21.06 -31.47 0.55
C GLU A 235 -20.24 -31.77 1.80
N GLY A 236 -20.85 -32.37 2.83
CA GLY A 236 -20.17 -32.81 4.05
C GLY A 236 -20.21 -31.80 5.20
N PRO A 237 -19.87 -32.23 6.43
CA PRO A 237 -19.92 -31.36 7.61
C PRO A 237 -18.82 -30.29 7.58
N ASN A 238 -19.05 -29.17 8.28
CA ASN A 238 -18.07 -28.09 8.47
C ASN A 238 -17.59 -27.44 7.17
N ARG A 239 -18.49 -27.28 6.19
CA ARG A 239 -18.21 -26.57 4.95
C ARG A 239 -19.12 -25.36 4.82
N GLY A 240 -18.54 -24.26 4.39
CA GLY A 240 -19.25 -23.01 4.14
C GLY A 240 -18.62 -22.29 2.97
N ARG A 241 -19.34 -21.29 2.48
CA ARG A 241 -18.86 -20.35 1.47
C ARG A 241 -19.22 -18.96 1.96
N GLY A 242 -18.28 -18.03 1.83
CA GLY A 242 -18.48 -16.62 2.17
C GLY A 242 -18.05 -15.74 1.00
N VAL A 243 -18.54 -14.50 1.03
CA VAL A 243 -18.14 -13.46 0.10
C VAL A 243 -17.84 -12.20 0.90
N GLY A 244 -16.86 -11.43 0.44
CA GLY A 244 -16.52 -10.14 0.99
C GLY A 244 -15.99 -9.24 -0.11
N VAL A 245 -16.34 -7.97 -0.04
CA VAL A 245 -15.88 -6.94 -0.98
C VAL A 245 -15.06 -5.90 -0.23
N ALA A 246 -13.95 -5.47 -0.83
CA ALA A 246 -13.16 -4.37 -0.31
C ALA A 246 -12.81 -3.40 -1.43
N PHE A 247 -12.60 -2.14 -1.05
CA PHE A 247 -12.10 -1.10 -1.93
C PHE A 247 -10.70 -0.67 -1.50
N TRP A 248 -9.84 -0.41 -2.48
CA TRP A 248 -8.56 0.25 -2.29
C TRP A 248 -8.42 1.36 -3.32
N MET A 249 -8.09 2.57 -2.89
CA MET A 249 -7.82 3.65 -3.84
C MET A 249 -6.48 3.42 -4.55
N ASN A 250 -6.43 3.78 -5.83
CA ASN A 250 -5.17 3.92 -6.56
C ASN A 250 -4.77 5.39 -6.56
N GLY A 251 -3.49 5.65 -6.36
CA GLY A 251 -2.88 6.97 -6.48
C GLY A 251 -1.94 7.02 -7.67
N GLY A 252 -1.81 8.20 -8.26
CA GLY A 252 -0.75 8.52 -9.22
C GLY A 252 0.04 9.72 -8.72
N ALA A 253 1.33 9.74 -9.02
CA ALA A 253 2.21 10.87 -8.75
C ALA A 253 3.03 11.17 -10.01
N GLU A 254 3.78 12.27 -9.99
CA GLU A 254 4.73 12.59 -11.04
C GLU A 254 5.74 11.46 -11.20
N SER A 255 5.97 11.05 -12.44
CA SER A 255 6.91 9.99 -12.80
C SER A 255 7.77 10.46 -13.96
N SER A 256 9.02 10.05 -13.98
CA SER A 256 9.95 10.33 -15.08
C SER A 256 10.84 9.11 -15.33
N CYS A 257 11.28 8.98 -16.57
CA CYS A 257 12.31 8.06 -16.96
C CYS A 257 13.29 8.75 -17.91
N SER A 258 14.49 8.21 -18.00
CA SER A 258 15.52 8.59 -18.97
C SER A 258 15.82 7.38 -19.84
N ILE A 259 15.85 7.59 -21.14
CA ILE A 259 16.17 6.57 -22.14
C ILE A 259 17.41 7.04 -22.90
N SER A 260 18.42 6.17 -23.02
CA SER A 260 19.60 6.43 -23.82
C SER A 260 19.90 5.26 -24.76
N THR A 261 20.30 5.58 -25.98
CA THR A 261 20.69 4.58 -26.99
C THR A 261 22.18 4.32 -26.89
N ASN A 262 22.53 3.03 -26.78
CA ASN A 262 23.90 2.55 -26.82
C ASN A 262 24.41 2.45 -28.27
N ALA A 263 25.73 2.41 -28.45
CA ALA A 263 26.35 2.33 -29.77
C ALA A 263 26.05 1.01 -30.51
N ASP A 264 25.66 -0.04 -29.79
CA ASP A 264 25.25 -1.34 -30.34
C ASP A 264 23.75 -1.38 -30.71
N GLY A 265 23.03 -0.27 -30.54
CA GLY A 265 21.59 -0.17 -30.81
C GLY A 265 20.69 -0.60 -29.66
N THR A 266 21.25 -1.11 -28.54
CA THR A 266 20.47 -1.40 -27.33
C THR A 266 20.09 -0.11 -26.59
N ILE A 267 19.14 -0.22 -25.67
CA ILE A 267 18.59 0.91 -24.93
C ILE A 267 18.89 0.75 -23.45
N ASN A 268 19.42 1.78 -22.78
CA ASN A 268 19.36 1.86 -21.31
C ASN A 268 18.12 2.66 -20.92
N LEU A 269 17.33 2.10 -20.01
CA LEU A 269 16.18 2.74 -19.38
C LEU A 269 16.52 2.97 -17.91
N THR A 270 16.29 4.17 -17.41
CA THR A 270 16.36 4.47 -15.98
C THR A 270 15.04 5.10 -15.58
N GLU A 271 14.36 4.49 -14.61
CA GLU A 271 13.07 4.95 -14.10
C GLU A 271 13.17 5.31 -12.61
N GLY A 272 12.24 6.14 -12.14
CA GLY A 272 12.26 6.65 -10.76
C GLY A 272 11.77 5.66 -9.70
N SER A 273 11.10 4.58 -10.09
CA SER A 273 10.56 3.60 -9.14
C SER A 273 11.61 2.55 -8.74
N ALA A 274 11.50 2.09 -7.49
CA ALA A 274 12.27 0.93 -7.03
C ALA A 274 11.51 -0.35 -7.42
N ASP A 275 12.20 -1.29 -8.07
CA ASP A 275 11.58 -2.56 -8.44
C ASP A 275 11.40 -3.45 -7.22
N ILE A 276 10.14 -3.83 -6.94
CA ILE A 276 9.73 -4.70 -5.83
C ILE A 276 9.03 -5.96 -6.34
N GLY A 277 8.75 -6.05 -7.65
CA GLY A 277 7.87 -7.09 -8.18
C GLY A 277 7.71 -7.15 -9.69
N GLY A 278 8.66 -6.61 -10.46
CA GLY A 278 8.70 -6.64 -11.92
C GLY A 278 8.38 -5.31 -12.60
N THR A 279 8.53 -4.17 -11.92
CA THR A 279 8.26 -2.86 -12.55
C THR A 279 9.26 -2.56 -13.66
N ARG A 280 10.54 -2.93 -13.51
CA ARG A 280 11.56 -2.72 -14.55
C ARG A 280 11.26 -3.54 -15.80
N ALA A 281 10.86 -4.80 -15.63
CA ALA A 281 10.48 -5.64 -16.76
C ALA A 281 9.26 -5.06 -17.49
N SER A 282 8.27 -4.58 -16.74
CA SER A 282 7.09 -3.92 -17.31
C SER A 282 7.45 -2.64 -18.06
N ALA A 283 8.33 -1.81 -17.48
CA ALA A 283 8.81 -0.58 -18.10
C ALA A 283 9.64 -0.84 -19.36
N ALA A 284 10.48 -1.87 -19.35
CA ALA A 284 11.23 -2.32 -20.51
C ALA A 284 10.31 -2.77 -21.65
N MET A 285 9.26 -3.56 -21.35
CA MET A 285 8.26 -3.96 -22.35
C MET A 285 7.52 -2.75 -22.94
N MET A 286 7.12 -1.78 -22.10
CA MET A 286 6.46 -0.56 -22.56
C MET A 286 7.39 0.28 -23.46
N ALA A 287 8.66 0.46 -23.07
CA ALA A 287 9.63 1.18 -23.89
C ALA A 287 9.90 0.47 -25.23
N ALA A 288 10.04 -0.87 -25.20
CA ALA A 288 10.28 -1.68 -26.39
C ALA A 288 9.10 -1.61 -27.38
N GLU A 289 7.86 -1.68 -26.89
CA GLU A 289 6.65 -1.53 -27.71
C GLU A 289 6.61 -0.18 -28.43
N VAL A 290 6.90 0.91 -27.71
CA VAL A 290 6.93 2.27 -28.28
C VAL A 290 8.05 2.43 -29.31
N LEU A 291 9.20 1.79 -29.09
CA LEU A 291 10.37 1.90 -29.97
C LEU A 291 10.36 0.89 -31.12
N GLY A 292 9.45 -0.10 -31.13
CA GLY A 292 9.38 -1.15 -32.14
C GLY A 292 10.55 -2.13 -32.09
N ILE A 293 11.13 -2.35 -30.90
CA ILE A 293 12.25 -3.29 -30.67
C ILE A 293 11.82 -4.42 -29.74
N ARG A 294 12.71 -5.38 -29.48
CA ARG A 294 12.42 -6.45 -28.53
C ARG A 294 12.66 -5.98 -27.09
N ALA A 295 11.93 -6.55 -26.14
CA ALA A 295 12.07 -6.20 -24.73
C ALA A 295 13.48 -6.51 -24.20
N GLU A 296 14.13 -7.54 -24.74
CA GLU A 296 15.50 -7.94 -24.39
C GLU A 296 16.55 -6.93 -24.89
N ASP A 297 16.20 -6.04 -25.82
CA ASP A 297 17.08 -4.98 -26.31
C ASP A 297 17.01 -3.71 -25.42
N VAL A 298 16.19 -3.74 -24.35
CA VAL A 298 16.06 -2.69 -23.33
C VAL A 298 16.63 -3.17 -22.00
N HIS A 299 17.58 -2.41 -21.44
CA HIS A 299 18.23 -2.63 -20.16
C HIS A 299 17.69 -1.64 -19.11
N PRO A 300 16.71 -2.04 -18.27
CA PRO A 300 16.10 -1.19 -17.25
C PRO A 300 16.84 -1.15 -15.91
#